data_AF-A0A2D9IJC8-F1
#
_entry.id   AF-A0A2D9IJC8-F1
#
_cell.length_a   1.000
_cell.length_b   1.000
_cell.length_c   1.000
_cell.angle_alpha   90.00
_cell.angle_beta   90.00
_cell.angle_gamma   90.00
#
_symmetry.space_group_name_H-M   'P 1'
#
loop_
_entity.id
_entity.type
_entity.pdbx_description
1 polymer ?
#
loop_
_entity_poly.entity_id
_entity_poly.type
_entity_poly.pdbx_seq_one_letter_code
_entity_poly.pdbx_strand_id
1 'polypeptide(L)' 'MSEDKKIHFDYKDADSLRPFISENGKILSTRYTRLNAKQQRQLTKAVKRARILGIIPFTDKHKIESNQ' A
#
# COMPACT_ATOMS: atom_id res chain seq x y z
N MET A 1 -24.13 6.28 12.18
CA MET A 1 -23.45 6.34 10.87
C MET A 1 -22.05 6.87 11.14
N SER A 2 -21.06 5.98 11.17
CA SER A 2 -19.68 6.34 11.51
C SER A 2 -19.16 7.30 10.46
N GLU A 3 -18.56 8.42 10.89
CA GLU A 3 -17.91 9.40 10.02
C GLU A 3 -17.00 8.67 9.02
N ASP A 4 -17.34 8.75 7.73
CA ASP A 4 -16.45 8.32 6.65
C ASP A 4 -15.25 9.28 6.65
N LYS A 5 -14.30 9.03 7.55
CA LYS A 5 -13.02 9.72 7.58
C LYS A 5 -12.49 9.61 6.16
N LYS A 6 -12.31 10.77 5.51
CA LYS A 6 -11.95 10.85 4.09
C LYS A 6 -10.50 10.44 3.95
N ILE A 7 -10.24 9.14 4.02
CA ILE A 7 -8.91 8.56 3.85
C ILE A 7 -8.59 8.67 2.36
N HIS A 8 -7.67 9.57 2.04
CA HIS A 8 -7.12 9.73 0.71
C HIS A 8 -5.78 8.98 0.65
N PHE A 9 -5.66 8.05 -0.29
CA PHE A 9 -4.41 7.31 -0.53
C PHE A 9 -3.71 7.92 -1.74
N ASP A 10 -2.63 8.66 -1.52
CA ASP A 10 -1.75 9.10 -2.60
C ASP A 10 -0.60 8.09 -2.79
N TYR A 11 -0.15 7.94 -4.03
CA TYR A 11 0.96 7.05 -4.40
C TYR A 11 2.32 7.62 -4.01
N LYS A 12 2.40 8.93 -3.76
CA LYS A 12 3.63 9.63 -3.37
C LYS A 12 4.01 9.35 -1.91
N ASP A 13 3.01 9.12 -1.07
CA ASP A 13 3.19 8.96 0.37
C ASP A 13 3.40 7.49 0.73
N ALA A 14 4.63 7.00 0.55
CA ALA A 14 5.00 5.61 0.82
C ALA A 14 4.64 5.17 2.26
N ASP A 15 4.81 6.06 3.24
CA ASP A 15 4.52 5.80 4.65
C ASP A 15 3.05 5.53 4.92
N SER A 16 2.15 6.18 4.17
CA SER A 16 0.72 5.92 4.27
C SER A 16 0.33 4.57 3.66
N LEU A 17 1.12 4.06 2.72
CA LEU A 17 0.83 2.83 1.97
C LEU A 17 1.52 1.59 2.59
N ARG A 18 2.64 1.76 3.28
CA ARG A 18 3.41 0.71 3.96
C ARG A 18 2.59 -0.17 4.91
N PRO A 19 1.66 0.34 5.73
CA PRO A 19 0.84 -0.49 6.62
C PRO A 19 -0.10 -1.44 5.88
N PHE A 20 -0.37 -1.17 4.60
CA PHE A 20 -1.32 -1.94 3.79
C PHE A 20 -0.65 -2.94 2.85
N ILE A 21 0.67 -3.10 2.97
CA ILE A 21 1.45 -4.11 2.26
C ILE A 21 2.08 -5.08 3.26
N SER A 22 2.18 -6.35 2.87
CA SER A 22 2.93 -7.35 3.62
C SER A 22 4.43 -7.11 3.47
N GLU A 23 5.23 -7.75 4.32
CA GLU A 23 6.70 -7.76 4.20
C GLU A 23 7.18 -8.25 2.84
N ASN A 24 6.47 -9.24 2.26
CA ASN A 24 6.76 -9.77 0.91
C ASN A 24 6.36 -8.82 -0.24
N GLY A 25 5.89 -7.62 0.09
CA GLY A 25 5.40 -6.64 -0.87
C GLY A 25 4.01 -6.91 -1.43
N LYS A 26 3.22 -7.86 -0.91
CA LYS A 26 1.84 -8.13 -1.37
C LYS A 26 0.86 -7.13 -0.76
N ILE A 27 -0.22 -6.79 -1.48
CA ILE A 27 -1.27 -5.91 -0.93
C ILE A 27 -2.13 -6.73 0.05
N LEU A 28 -2.36 -6.20 1.25
CA LEU A 28 -3.22 -6.84 2.24
C LEU A 28 -4.69 -6.83 1.77
N SER A 29 -5.42 -7.91 2.09
CA SER A 29 -6.83 -8.03 1.73
C SER A 29 -7.72 -7.14 2.62
N THR A 30 -8.94 -6.85 2.15
CA THR A 30 -9.92 -6.04 2.88
C THR A 30 -10.22 -6.53 4.29
N ARG A 31 -10.10 -7.85 4.53
CA ARG A 31 -10.31 -8.44 5.87
C ARG A 31 -9.27 -7.98 6.88
N TYR A 32 -8.03 -7.73 6.42
CA TYR A 32 -6.94 -7.26 7.27
C TYR A 32 -6.91 -5.74 7.36
N THR A 33 -7.11 -5.05 6.22
CA THR A 33 -7.07 -3.57 6.18
C THR A 33 -8.31 -2.93 6.82
N ARG A 34 -9.42 -3.68 6.94
CA ARG A 34 -10.73 -3.21 7.43
C ARG A 34 -11.27 -1.98 6.69
N LEU A 35 -10.78 -1.73 5.48
CA LEU A 35 -11.23 -0.65 4.62
C LEU A 35 -12.53 -1.01 3.90
N ASN A 36 -13.35 0.00 3.62
CA ASN A 36 -14.51 -0.19 2.74
C ASN A 36 -14.07 -0.48 1.29
N ALA A 37 -14.96 -1.05 0.49
CA ALA A 37 -14.63 -1.46 -0.89
C ALA A 37 -14.14 -0.28 -1.77
N LYS A 38 -14.62 0.94 -1.51
CA LYS A 38 -14.21 2.15 -2.24
C LYS A 38 -12.77 2.55 -1.89
N GLN A 39 -12.45 2.59 -0.60
CA GLN A 39 -11.11 2.86 -0.07
C GLN A 39 -10.11 1.81 -0.54
N GLN A 40 -10.45 0.52 -0.48
CA GLN A 40 -9.55 -0.55 -0.96
C GLN A 40 -9.21 -0.39 -2.45
N ARG A 41 -10.18 -0.01 -3.29
CA ARG A 41 -9.93 0.27 -4.72
C ARG A 41 -8.99 1.46 -4.92
N GLN A 42 -9.17 2.52 -4.13
CA GLN A 42 -8.28 3.69 -4.15
C GLN A 42 -6.86 3.32 -3.71
N LEU A 43 -6.73 2.64 -2.57
CA LEU A 43 -5.47 2.11 -2.05
C LEU A 43 -4.76 1.25 -3.09
N THR A 44 -5.47 0.29 -3.69
CA THR A 44 -4.90 -0.63 -4.70
C THR A 44 -4.37 0.15 -5.92
N LYS A 45 -5.07 1.20 -6.35
CA LYS A 45 -4.64 2.06 -7.45
C LYS A 45 -3.40 2.87 -7.07
N ALA A 46 -3.35 3.41 -5.85
CA ALA A 46 -2.20 4.15 -5.32
C ALA A 46 -0.96 3.26 -5.22
N VAL A 47 -1.08 2.07 -4.60
CA VAL A 47 0.02 1.11 -4.48
C VAL A 47 0.55 0.67 -5.83
N LYS A 48 -0.32 0.38 -6.81
CA LYS A 48 0.12 0.01 -8.17
C LYS A 48 0.91 1.14 -8.85
N ARG A 49 0.48 2.40 -8.70
CA ARG A 49 1.22 3.56 -9.22
C ARG A 49 2.57 3.73 -8.53
N ALA A 50 2.59 3.64 -7.21
CA ALA A 50 3.82 3.73 -6.41
C ALA A 50 4.85 2.69 -6.83
N ARG A 51 4.40 1.46 -7.15
CA ARG A 51 5.26 0.38 -7.65
C ARG A 51 5.86 0.66 -9.02
N ILE A 52 5.07 1.17 -9.97
CA ILE A 52 5.57 1.54 -11.31
C ILE A 52 6.63 2.64 -11.21
N LEU A 53 6.46 3.57 -10.26
CA LEU A 53 7.39 4.67 -10.00
C LEU A 53 8.61 4.28 -9.14
N GLY A 54 8.69 3.03 -8.66
CA GLY A 54 9.81 2.56 -7.83
C GLY A 54 9.78 3.03 -6.36
N ILE A 55 8.67 3.60 -5.90
CA ILE A 55 8.51 4.07 -4.51
C ILE A 55 8.30 2.87 -3.56
N ILE A 56 7.60 1.83 -4.02
CA ILE A 56 7.32 0.61 -3.27
C ILE A 56 7.77 -0.61 -4.10
N PRO A 57 8.46 -1.59 -3.52
CA PRO A 57 8.89 -2.78 -4.25
C PRO A 57 7.71 -3.71 -4.59
N PHE A 58 7.84 -4.44 -5.70
CA PHE A 58 6.90 -5.50 -6.07
C PHE A 58 7.08 -6.78 -5.22
N THR A 59 8.31 -7.03 -4.78
CA THR A 59 8.72 -8.19 -3.98
C THR A 59 9.84 -7.78 -3.04
N ASP A 60 9.87 -8.43 -1.89
CA ASP A 60 10.97 -8.48 -0.93
C ASP A 60 12.35 -8.84 -1.52
N LYS A 61 12.39 -9.50 -2.69
CA LYS A 61 13.65 -9.83 -3.38
C LYS A 61 14.36 -8.62 -3.99
N HIS A 62 13.67 -7.48 -4.14
CA HIS A 62 14.29 -6.25 -4.61
C HIS A 62 14.98 -5.45 -3.49
N LYS A 63 15.07 -6.01 -2.27
CA LYS A 63 15.96 -5.45 -1.25
C LYS A 63 17.37 -5.58 -1.78
N ILE A 64 18.01 -4.44 -2.06
CA ILE A 64 19.46 -4.38 -2.20
C ILE A 64 19.98 -4.94 -0.88
N GLU A 65 20.68 -6.06 -0.92
CA GLU A 65 21.35 -6.60 0.25
C GLU A 65 22.17 -5.44 0.83
N SER A 66 21.74 -4.92 1.97
CA SER A 66 22.55 -4.02 2.75
C SER A 66 23.72 -4.87 3.22
N ASN A 67 24.82 -4.83 2.47
CA ASN A 67 26.09 -5.43 2.88
C ASN A 67 26.33 -5.01 4.33
N GLN A 68 26.36 -6.02 5.21
CA GLN A 68 26.88 -5.88 6.56
C GLN A 68 28.35 -5.50 6.51
#